data_AF-A0AAW1XE63-F1
#
_entry.id   AF-A0AAW1XE63-F1
#
_cell.length_a   1.000
_cell.length_b   1.000
_cell.length_c   1.000
_cell.angle_alpha   90.00
_cell.angle_beta   90.00
_cell.angle_gamma   90.00
#
_symmetry.space_group_name_H-M   'P 1'
#
loop_
_entity.id
_entity.type
_entity.pdbx_description
1 polymer ?
#
loop_
_entity_poly.entity_id
_entity_poly.type
_entity_poly.pdbx_seq_one_letter_code
_entity_poly.pdbx_strand_id
1 'polypeptide(L)'
;MKSLPYVAAVPIIINFFQISFLPICHCSSTSVFLPTDSNLIGLTCRKTPNYDLCVSSFNSVPQRANAADVKSLADIMSSVVLKAKAEAAQSKFTELINQGLKTQSLLTCADYYDTSI
;
A
#
# COMPACT_ATOMS: atom_id res chain seq x y z
N MET A 1 -35.62 61.98 -26.10
CA MET A 1 -34.19 61.65 -26.28
C MET A 1 -33.60 61.22 -24.95
N LYS A 2 -32.68 60.24 -24.95
CA LYS A 2 -31.92 59.65 -23.83
C LYS A 2 -32.59 58.53 -23.01
N SER A 3 -32.91 57.44 -23.69
CA SER A 3 -33.04 56.09 -23.11
C SER A 3 -32.05 55.12 -23.78
N LEU A 4 -30.81 55.58 -24.00
CA LEU A 4 -29.78 54.87 -24.77
C LEU A 4 -28.52 54.39 -24.01
N PRO A 5 -28.29 54.61 -22.69
CA PRO A 5 -27.12 54.02 -22.03
C PRO A 5 -27.40 52.62 -21.42
N TYR A 6 -28.67 52.21 -21.28
CA TYR A 6 -29.00 50.98 -20.56
C TYR A 6 -28.76 49.70 -21.39
N VAL A 7 -29.07 49.73 -22.69
CA VAL A 7 -29.01 48.55 -23.57
C VAL A 7 -27.56 48.12 -23.87
N ALA A 8 -26.59 49.04 -23.80
CA ALA A 8 -25.18 48.75 -24.02
C ALA A 8 -24.45 48.16 -22.79
N ALA A 9 -25.05 48.28 -21.59
CA ALA A 9 -24.47 47.74 -20.36
C ALA A 9 -24.90 46.29 -20.07
N VAL A 10 -26.01 45.84 -20.66
CA VAL A 10 -26.56 44.48 -20.50
C VAL A 10 -25.55 43.37 -20.85
N PRO A 11 -24.82 43.41 -21.99
CA PRO A 11 -23.89 42.33 -22.32
C PRO A 11 -22.65 42.28 -21.40
N ILE A 12 -22.28 43.40 -20.77
CA ILE A 12 -21.13 43.49 -19.86
C ILE A 12 -21.48 42.87 -18.49
N ILE A 13 -22.71 43.09 -18.01
CA ILE A 13 -23.21 42.53 -16.75
C ILE A 13 -23.42 41.01 -16.85
N ILE A 14 -23.89 40.51 -18.01
CA ILE A 14 -24.06 39.08 -18.28
C ILE A 14 -22.71 38.35 -18.29
N ASN A 15 -21.66 38.99 -18.81
CA ASN A 15 -20.31 38.39 -18.88
C ASN A 15 -19.65 38.25 -17.51
N PHE A 16 -19.89 39.19 -16.58
CA PHE A 16 -19.37 39.12 -15.20
C PHE A 16 -20.04 38.00 -14.36
N PHE A 17 -21.33 37.73 -14.62
CA PHE A 17 -22.08 36.68 -13.92
C PHE A 17 -21.63 35.27 -14.33
N GLN A 18 -21.19 35.09 -15.58
CA GLN A 18 -20.69 33.80 -16.11
C GLN A 18 -19.29 33.44 -15.59
N ILE A 19 -18.44 34.43 -15.27
CA ILE A 19 -17.09 34.18 -14.70
C ILE A 19 -17.17 33.80 -13.22
N SER A 20 -18.24 34.23 -12.53
CA SER A 20 -18.52 33.90 -11.12
C SER A 20 -19.15 32.52 -10.94
N PHE A 21 -19.70 31.95 -12.02
CA PHE A 21 -20.48 30.71 -12.05
C PHE A 21 -19.86 29.63 -12.96
N LEU A 22 -18.57 29.70 -13.28
CA LEU A 22 -17.85 28.47 -13.59
C LEU A 22 -17.68 27.72 -12.26
N PRO A 23 -18.37 26.59 -12.01
CA PRO A 23 -17.76 25.62 -11.15
C PRO A 23 -16.51 25.21 -11.92
N ILE A 24 -15.35 25.66 -11.47
CA ILE A 24 -14.10 24.96 -11.78
C ILE A 24 -14.31 23.59 -11.13
N CYS A 25 -15.00 22.71 -11.83
CA CYS A 25 -15.16 21.30 -11.52
C CYS A 25 -13.83 20.66 -11.89
N HIS A 26 -12.80 21.10 -11.17
CA HIS A 26 -11.50 20.51 -11.10
C HIS A 26 -11.36 19.94 -9.70
N CYS A 27 -12.37 19.17 -9.27
CA CYS A 27 -12.04 17.88 -8.70
C CYS A 27 -11.56 17.05 -9.92
N SER A 28 -10.34 17.25 -10.42
CA SER A 28 -9.17 16.56 -9.87
C SER A 28 -9.66 15.37 -9.09
N SER A 29 -9.35 14.18 -9.56
CA SER A 29 -9.33 13.01 -8.70
C SER A 29 -8.49 13.34 -7.46
N THR A 30 -9.09 13.99 -6.45
CA THR A 30 -8.82 13.67 -5.07
C THR A 30 -9.42 12.29 -4.95
N SER A 31 -8.69 11.30 -5.47
CA SER A 31 -8.34 10.23 -4.57
C SER A 31 -7.91 10.96 -3.32
N VAL A 32 -8.81 11.00 -2.34
CA VAL A 32 -8.36 11.10 -0.97
C VAL A 32 -7.41 9.91 -0.91
N PHE A 33 -6.11 10.17 -1.08
CA PHE A 33 -5.08 9.28 -0.61
C PHE A 33 -5.27 9.34 0.88
N LEU A 34 -6.30 8.63 1.36
CA LEU A 34 -6.40 8.25 2.73
C LEU A 34 -5.08 7.51 2.95
N PRO A 35 -4.20 7.97 3.85
CA PRO A 35 -3.16 7.11 4.36
C PRO A 35 -3.84 6.06 5.26
N THR A 36 -4.87 5.37 4.79
CA THR A 36 -5.48 4.23 5.49
C THR A 36 -4.51 3.06 5.46
N ASP A 37 -3.75 2.90 4.37
CA ASP A 37 -2.82 1.77 4.21
C ASP A 37 -1.60 1.93 5.13
N SER A 38 -1.01 3.13 5.19
CA SER A 38 0.12 3.39 6.10
C SER A 38 -0.32 3.43 7.56
N ASN A 39 -1.54 3.87 7.85
CA ASN A 39 -2.10 3.84 9.20
C ASN A 39 -2.40 2.40 9.65
N LEU A 40 -3.01 1.57 8.81
CA LEU A 40 -3.35 0.18 9.14
C LEU A 40 -2.08 -0.66 9.38
N ILE A 41 -1.07 -0.53 8.52
CA ILE A 41 0.24 -1.18 8.70
C ILE A 41 0.87 -0.69 10.00
N GLY A 42 0.92 0.62 10.24
CA GLY A 42 1.49 1.18 11.46
C GLY A 42 0.78 0.71 12.73
N LEU A 43 -0.55 0.72 12.76
CA LEU A 43 -1.36 0.24 13.89
C LEU A 43 -1.14 -1.25 14.16
N THR A 44 -1.08 -2.05 13.10
CA THR A 44 -0.82 -3.50 13.20
C THR A 44 0.60 -3.77 13.69
N CYS A 45 1.60 -3.11 13.09
CA CYS A 45 3.00 -3.27 13.48
C CYS A 45 3.29 -2.78 14.91
N ARG A 46 2.52 -1.82 15.47
CA ARG A 46 2.63 -1.45 16.90
C ARG A 46 2.26 -2.58 17.85
N LYS A 47 1.54 -3.59 17.37
CA LYS A 47 1.16 -4.78 18.15
C LYS A 47 2.17 -5.93 18.00
N THR A 48 3.20 -5.79 17.16
CA THR A 48 4.22 -6.82 16.99
C THR A 48 5.41 -6.57 17.93
N PRO A 49 6.20 -7.61 18.25
CA PRO A 49 7.40 -7.45 19.06
C PRO A 49 8.48 -6.58 18.41
N ASN A 50 8.46 -6.45 17.08
CA ASN A 50 9.42 -5.65 16.34
C ASN A 50 8.71 -4.81 15.28
N TYR A 51 8.47 -3.54 15.62
CA TYR A 51 7.78 -2.58 14.78
C TYR A 51 8.51 -2.33 13.46
N ASP A 52 9.81 -2.02 13.52
CA ASP A 52 10.59 -1.64 12.35
C ASP A 52 10.75 -2.80 11.37
N LEU A 53 10.95 -4.02 11.89
CA LEU A 53 10.97 -5.23 11.05
C LEU A 53 9.61 -5.45 10.38
N CYS A 54 8.51 -5.26 11.10
CA CYS A 54 7.17 -5.40 10.53
C CYS A 54 6.89 -4.38 9.40
N VAL A 55 7.19 -3.10 9.64
CA VAL A 55 7.00 -2.04 8.63
C VAL A 55 7.89 -2.27 7.42
N SER A 56 9.18 -2.56 7.63
CA SER A 56 10.11 -2.83 6.53
C SER A 56 9.71 -4.08 5.73
N SER A 57 9.17 -5.10 6.40
CA SER A 57 8.67 -6.32 5.76
C SER A 57 7.52 -6.01 4.80
N PHE A 58 6.51 -5.25 5.21
CA PHE A 58 5.46 -4.81 4.29
C PHE A 58 5.99 -3.89 3.19
N ASN A 59 6.94 -3.01 3.52
CA ASN A 59 7.50 -2.09 2.55
C ASN A 59 8.31 -2.75 1.44
N SER A 60 8.76 -3.99 1.67
CA SER A 60 9.50 -4.77 0.68
C SER A 60 8.62 -5.41 -0.40
N VAL A 61 7.28 -5.37 -0.25
CA VAL A 61 6.35 -6.06 -1.15
C VAL A 61 5.31 -5.10 -1.74
N PRO A 62 5.01 -5.18 -3.05
CA PRO A 62 3.99 -4.33 -3.68
C PRO A 62 2.57 -4.66 -3.21
N GLN A 63 2.30 -5.90 -2.78
CA GLN A 63 0.99 -6.39 -2.34
C GLN A 63 0.46 -5.64 -1.12
N ARG A 64 1.31 -4.94 -0.35
CA ARG A 64 0.89 -4.10 0.78
C ARG A 64 -0.21 -3.10 0.40
N ALA A 65 -0.23 -2.64 -0.85
CA ALA A 65 -1.22 -1.69 -1.36
C ALA A 65 -2.63 -2.31 -1.51
N ASN A 66 -2.74 -3.63 -1.42
CA ASN A 66 -4.01 -4.35 -1.48
C ASN A 66 -4.59 -4.66 -0.09
N ALA A 67 -3.91 -4.25 0.99
CA ALA A 67 -4.36 -4.48 2.35
C ALA A 67 -5.52 -3.54 2.70
N ALA A 68 -6.75 -4.07 2.75
CA ALA A 68 -7.94 -3.31 3.11
C ALA A 68 -8.27 -3.40 4.62
N ASP A 69 -7.80 -4.44 5.29
CA ASP A 69 -8.08 -4.75 6.69
C ASP A 69 -6.95 -5.60 7.31
N VAL A 70 -7.04 -5.87 8.62
CA VAL A 70 -6.01 -6.67 9.33
C VAL A 70 -5.94 -8.09 8.79
N LYS A 71 -7.03 -8.64 8.25
CA LYS A 71 -7.08 -9.98 7.69
C LYS A 71 -6.24 -10.06 6.41
N SER A 72 -6.52 -9.21 5.43
CA SER A 72 -5.74 -9.09 4.19
C SER A 72 -4.28 -8.74 4.47
N LEU A 73 -4.01 -7.95 5.51
CA LEU A 73 -2.64 -7.67 5.94
C LEU A 73 -1.92 -8.90 6.52
N ALA A 74 -2.63 -9.73 7.29
CA ALA A 74 -2.11 -11.01 7.79
C ALA A 74 -1.87 -12.01 6.64
N ASP A 75 -2.77 -12.05 5.65
CA ASP A 75 -2.63 -12.89 4.46
C ASP A 75 -1.40 -12.48 3.62
N ILE A 76 -1.14 -11.17 3.47
CA ILE A 76 0.07 -10.68 2.81
C ILE A 76 1.32 -11.09 3.60
N MET A 77 1.32 -10.91 4.93
CA MET A 77 2.46 -11.31 5.75
C MET A 77 2.74 -12.81 5.63
N SER A 78 1.73 -13.67 5.72
CA SER A 78 1.91 -15.12 5.65
C SER A 78 2.29 -15.59 4.24
N SER A 79 1.48 -15.24 3.24
CA SER A 79 1.54 -15.85 1.91
C SER A 79 2.58 -15.21 1.00
N VAL A 80 3.00 -13.98 1.29
CA VAL A 80 3.99 -13.26 0.49
C VAL A 80 5.29 -13.12 1.25
N VAL A 81 5.25 -12.47 2.42
CA VAL A 81 6.49 -12.12 3.14
C VAL A 81 7.15 -13.35 3.76
N LEU A 82 6.42 -14.08 4.61
CA LEU A 82 6.96 -15.22 5.35
C LEU A 82 7.27 -16.38 4.40
N LYS A 83 6.41 -16.65 3.42
CA LYS A 83 6.68 -17.66 2.38
C LYS A 83 8.00 -17.41 1.66
N ALA A 84 8.24 -16.18 1.17
CA ALA A 84 9.50 -15.85 0.49
C ALA A 84 10.73 -16.03 1.39
N LYS A 85 10.62 -15.74 2.69
CA LYS A 85 11.71 -15.98 3.65
C LYS A 85 11.92 -17.48 3.92
N ALA A 86 10.85 -18.25 4.01
CA ALA A 86 10.91 -19.69 4.19
C ALA A 86 11.56 -20.37 2.98
N GLU A 87 11.18 -19.99 1.76
CA GLU A 87 11.80 -20.50 0.52
C GLU A 87 13.29 -20.15 0.43
N ALA A 88 13.68 -18.93 0.81
CA ALA A 88 15.08 -18.53 0.87
C ALA A 88 15.87 -19.35 1.91
N ALA A 89 15.28 -19.61 3.08
CA ALA A 89 15.87 -20.47 4.11
C ALA A 89 16.02 -21.91 3.61
N GLN A 90 14.99 -22.47 2.98
CA GLN A 90 15.00 -23.83 2.42
C GLN A 90 16.06 -24.00 1.35
N SER A 91 16.21 -23.00 0.48
CA SER A 91 17.29 -22.95 -0.51
C SER A 91 18.66 -23.00 0.16
N LYS A 92 18.83 -22.25 1.27
CA LYS A 92 20.09 -22.24 2.01
C LYS A 92 20.36 -23.56 2.73
N PHE A 93 19.35 -24.19 3.32
CA PHE A 93 19.51 -25.49 3.95
C PHE A 93 19.93 -26.55 2.94
N THR A 94 19.27 -26.58 1.77
CA THR A 94 19.61 -27.48 0.67
C THR A 94 21.06 -27.29 0.20
N GLU A 95 21.50 -26.03 0.07
CA GLU A 95 22.90 -25.72 -0.29
C GLU A 95 23.89 -26.29 0.73
N LEU A 96 23.65 -26.07 2.04
CA LEU A 96 24.52 -26.55 3.11
C LEU A 96 24.57 -28.09 3.16
N ILE A 97 23.42 -28.75 2.97
CA ILE A 97 23.34 -30.21 2.92
C ILE A 97 24.14 -30.76 1.72
N ASN A 98 24.03 -30.12 0.56
CA ASN A 98 24.76 -30.49 -0.65
C ASN A 98 26.27 -30.26 -0.52
N GLN A 99 26.69 -29.28 0.30
CA GLN A 99 28.10 -29.07 0.68
C GLN A 99 28.61 -30.12 1.69
N GLY A 100 27.78 -31.06 2.11
CA GLY A 100 28.14 -32.16 3.00
C GLY A 100 27.87 -31.89 4.48
N LEU A 101 27.29 -30.74 4.83
CA LEU A 101 26.90 -30.44 6.21
C LEU A 101 25.60 -31.20 6.53
N LYS A 102 25.72 -32.34 7.22
CA LYS A 102 24.57 -33.21 7.57
C LYS A 102 24.39 -33.35 9.08
N THR A 103 24.40 -32.23 9.78
CA THR A 103 24.07 -32.23 11.21
C THR A 103 22.58 -32.49 11.38
N GLN A 104 22.21 -33.23 12.43
CA GLN A 104 20.81 -33.54 12.72
C GLN A 104 19.96 -32.26 12.83
N SER A 105 20.50 -31.21 13.43
CA SER A 105 19.82 -29.92 13.57
C SER A 105 19.49 -29.28 12.21
N LEU A 106 20.40 -29.35 11.25
CA LEU A 106 20.18 -28.79 9.91
C LEU A 106 19.12 -29.59 9.14
N LEU A 107 19.17 -30.91 9.23
CA LEU A 107 18.17 -31.78 8.61
C LEU A 107 16.78 -31.55 9.19
N THR A 108 16.67 -31.41 10.52
CA THR A 108 15.40 -31.09 11.18
C THR A 108 14.87 -29.71 10.79
N CYS A 109 15.73 -28.69 10.67
CA CYS A 109 15.30 -27.39 10.17
C CYS A 109 14.81 -27.45 8.71
N ALA A 110 15.52 -28.17 7.84
CA ALA A 110 15.13 -28.33 6.44
C ALA A 110 13.77 -29.01 6.31
N ASP A 111 13.52 -30.05 7.08
CA ASP A 111 12.23 -30.77 7.10
C ASP A 111 11.08 -29.90 7.63
N TYR A 112 11.33 -29.15 8.71
CA TYR A 112 10.32 -28.25 9.27
C TYR A 112 9.91 -27.14 8.29
N TYR A 113 10.88 -26.56 7.58
CA TYR A 113 10.59 -25.51 6.60
C TYR A 113 9.93 -26.07 5.33
N ASP A 114 10.31 -27.26 4.87
CA ASP A 114 9.68 -27.92 3.72
C ASP A 114 8.18 -28.15 3.93
N THR A 115 7.79 -28.58 5.14
CA THR A 115 6.37 -28.82 5.50
C THR A 115 5.56 -27.54 5.72
N SER A 116 6.20 -26.37 5.78
CA SER A 116 5.58 -25.08 6.11
C SER A 116 5.38 -24.13 4.91
N ILE A 117 5.86 -24.50 3.71
CA ILE A 117 5.85 -23.68 2.48
C ILE A 117 4.75 -24.15 1.51
#